data_AF-A0A962FR68-F1
#
_entry.id   AF-A0A962FR68-F1
#
_cell.length_a   1.000
_cell.length_b   1.000
_cell.length_c   1.000
_cell.angle_alpha   90.00
_cell.angle_beta   90.00
_cell.angle_gamma   90.00
#
_symmetry.space_group_name_H-M   'P 1'
#
loop_
_entity.id
_entity.type
_entity.pdbx_description
1 polymer ?
#
loop_
_entity_poly.entity_id
_entity_poly.type
_entity_poly.pdbx_seq_one_letter_code
_entity_poly.pdbx_strand_id
1 'polypeptide(L)'
;MRAGWLCWVLAMGLVGDATARAIPSPSHALGGSWVMMVSARVESGEVDNHVARLVLDDVQTLRGKPDAPGKLAIRTLPWTLDRVAPGDRLIVAYTQFRRDPTLQDRRILDPDGPMMLVEDGLLPAMFRDNADTRARLFDQAGKLREPTLAEVVEGLSHDDPHWQSYYAHELSMRTDLRANWDRKTRTAVEALMRDVDADPAARASLFRAAAAQQRERAAAPWWAGPALDVLRTHVTLVEARDGDLSADFIRSVFDVLESANVPVDAAVAARWITCNSAALSERALLAIRRHEPEQESALIAQALQRSLLPAESRAFLLDHQRRLQAMRDALVLRNDTPSP
;
A
#
# COMPACT_ATOMS: atom_id res chain seq x y z
N MET A 1 -62.00 -21.89 21.37
CA MET A 1 -62.40 -20.77 20.50
C MET A 1 -61.18 -19.89 20.26
N ARG A 2 -60.77 -19.78 18.97
CA ARG A 2 -60.04 -18.67 18.28
C ARG A 2 -58.68 -18.23 18.85
N ALA A 3 -57.55 -18.55 18.20
CA ALA A 3 -56.90 -17.86 17.05
C ALA A 3 -55.92 -16.75 17.53
N GLY A 4 -54.69 -16.53 17.04
CA GLY A 4 -53.83 -17.10 15.97
C GLY A 4 -52.35 -16.98 16.42
N TRP A 5 -51.36 -17.70 15.89
CA TRP A 5 -50.83 -17.74 14.52
C TRP A 5 -50.64 -16.34 13.91
N LEU A 6 -49.42 -15.78 14.00
CA LEU A 6 -48.63 -15.27 12.85
C LEU A 6 -47.26 -14.69 13.29
N CYS A 7 -46.22 -15.03 12.52
CA CYS A 7 -44.95 -14.31 12.31
C CYS A 7 -44.01 -14.17 13.54
N TRP A 8 -42.79 -14.70 13.56
CA TRP A 8 -41.72 -14.51 12.57
C TRP A 8 -40.74 -15.70 12.56
N VAL A 9 -40.80 -16.49 11.49
CA VAL A 9 -39.63 -17.19 10.93
C VAL A 9 -39.21 -16.33 9.75
N LEU A 10 -38.05 -15.67 9.84
CA LEU A 10 -37.20 -15.18 8.74
C LEU A 10 -36.11 -14.26 9.29
N ALA A 11 -35.04 -14.85 9.79
CA ALA A 11 -33.72 -14.22 9.88
C ALA A 11 -32.67 -15.20 9.34
N MET A 12 -32.97 -15.82 8.20
CA MET A 12 -31.98 -16.36 7.28
C MET A 12 -32.05 -15.48 6.04
N GLY A 13 -31.05 -14.63 5.87
CA GLY A 13 -31.01 -13.67 4.77
C GLY A 13 -29.72 -12.87 4.80
N LEU A 14 -28.73 -13.38 4.09
CA LEU A 14 -27.64 -12.63 3.47
C LEU A 14 -26.55 -12.09 4.42
N VAL A 15 -25.82 -13.01 5.06
CA VAL A 15 -24.35 -12.85 5.08
C VAL A 15 -23.90 -13.15 3.66
N GLY A 16 -24.02 -12.15 2.78
CA GLY A 16 -23.27 -12.15 1.56
C GLY A 16 -21.81 -12.04 1.97
N ASP A 17 -21.11 -13.17 1.97
CA ASP A 17 -19.66 -13.19 2.01
C ASP A 17 -19.17 -12.42 0.79
N ALA A 18 -19.02 -11.10 0.95
CA ALA A 18 -18.16 -10.29 0.14
C ALA A 18 -16.73 -10.77 0.44
N THR A 19 -16.39 -11.94 -0.09
CA THR A 19 -15.01 -12.41 -0.14
C THR A 19 -14.31 -11.42 -1.06
N ALA A 20 -13.72 -10.38 -0.45
CA ALA A 20 -12.80 -9.51 -1.13
C ALA A 20 -11.78 -10.42 -1.82
N ARG A 21 -11.77 -10.39 -3.16
CA ARG A 21 -10.90 -11.24 -3.97
C ARG A 21 -9.47 -11.03 -3.48
N ALA A 22 -8.83 -12.11 -3.04
CA ALA A 22 -7.48 -12.04 -2.49
C ALA A 22 -6.56 -11.33 -3.50
N ILE A 23 -5.86 -10.31 -3.02
CA ILE A 23 -4.89 -9.56 -3.84
C ILE A 23 -3.73 -10.52 -4.13
N PRO A 24 -3.36 -10.74 -5.40
CA PRO A 24 -2.28 -11.66 -5.76
C PRO A 24 -0.93 -11.11 -5.30
N SER A 25 -0.03 -11.99 -4.86
CA SER A 25 1.37 -11.60 -4.60
C SER A 25 2.11 -11.25 -5.90
N PRO A 26 3.23 -10.52 -5.84
CA PRO A 26 4.03 -10.17 -7.02
C PRO A 26 4.32 -11.33 -7.97
N SER A 27 4.80 -12.46 -7.45
CA SER A 27 5.07 -13.69 -8.22
C SER A 27 3.81 -14.24 -8.90
N HIS A 28 2.68 -14.29 -8.18
CA HIS A 28 1.39 -14.70 -8.75
C HIS A 28 0.89 -13.73 -9.82
N ALA A 29 1.07 -12.42 -9.63
CA ALA A 29 0.68 -11.39 -10.58
C ALA A 29 1.48 -11.52 -11.89
N LEU A 30 2.80 -11.71 -11.80
CA LEU A 30 3.67 -12.02 -12.95
C LEU A 30 3.25 -13.35 -13.63
N GLY A 31 2.73 -14.30 -12.86
CA GLY A 31 2.18 -15.57 -13.31
C GLY A 31 0.80 -15.49 -13.97
N GLY A 32 0.19 -14.31 -14.06
CA GLY A 32 -1.14 -14.12 -14.65
C GLY A 32 -1.23 -14.65 -16.09
N SER A 33 -2.41 -15.17 -16.47
CA SER A 33 -2.66 -15.74 -17.81
C SER A 33 -2.61 -14.70 -18.94
N TRP A 34 -2.83 -13.43 -18.59
CA TRP A 34 -2.87 -12.28 -19.52
C TRP A 34 -1.63 -11.38 -19.40
N VAL A 35 -0.64 -11.83 -18.63
CA VAL A 35 0.62 -11.12 -18.43
C VAL A 35 1.68 -11.71 -19.33
N MET A 36 2.27 -10.84 -20.12
CA MET A 36 3.42 -11.09 -20.97
C MET A 36 4.67 -10.66 -20.23
N MET A 37 5.77 -11.40 -20.38
CA MET A 37 7.09 -10.97 -19.91
C MET A 37 8.08 -11.01 -21.06
N VAL A 38 8.81 -9.92 -21.24
CA VAL A 38 9.81 -9.78 -22.30
C VAL A 38 11.14 -9.30 -21.72
N SER A 39 12.23 -9.74 -22.34
CA SER A 39 13.53 -9.08 -22.25
C SER A 39 13.64 -8.16 -23.45
N ALA A 40 13.98 -6.90 -23.24
CA ALA A 40 14.13 -5.95 -24.34
C ALA A 40 15.14 -4.85 -23.99
N ARG A 41 15.61 -4.13 -25.00
CA ARG A 41 16.46 -2.96 -24.82
C ARG A 41 15.62 -1.69 -24.93
N VAL A 42 15.92 -0.70 -24.09
CA VAL A 42 15.26 0.62 -24.11
C VAL A 42 15.74 1.39 -25.34
N GLU A 43 14.81 1.76 -26.22
CA GLU A 43 15.07 2.65 -27.36
C GLU A 43 14.87 4.11 -26.92
N SER A 44 13.72 4.43 -26.33
CA SER A 44 13.38 5.77 -25.86
C SER A 44 12.28 5.75 -24.79
N GLY A 45 12.16 6.85 -24.05
CA GLY A 45 10.99 7.18 -23.23
C GLY A 45 10.27 8.38 -23.86
N GLU A 46 8.95 8.29 -24.00
CA GLU A 46 8.13 9.32 -24.63
C GLU A 46 6.97 9.72 -23.71
N VAL A 47 6.66 11.01 -23.64
CA VAL A 47 5.48 11.52 -22.94
C VAL A 47 4.65 12.31 -23.94
N ASP A 48 3.45 11.82 -24.23
CA ASP A 48 2.48 12.49 -25.12
C ASP A 48 1.12 12.55 -24.42
N ASN A 49 0.51 13.74 -24.35
CA ASN A 49 -0.76 13.99 -23.66
C ASN A 49 -0.85 13.37 -22.25
N HIS A 50 0.20 13.54 -21.44
CA HIS A 50 0.34 12.96 -20.09
C HIS A 50 0.41 11.42 -20.03
N VAL A 51 0.49 10.74 -21.17
CA VAL A 51 0.71 9.29 -21.24
C VAL A 51 2.19 9.04 -21.47
N ALA A 52 2.84 8.43 -20.49
CA ALA A 52 4.22 7.99 -20.61
C ALA A 52 4.29 6.62 -21.30
N ARG A 53 5.19 6.48 -22.27
CA ARG A 53 5.46 5.26 -23.03
C ARG A 53 6.95 4.93 -22.99
N LEU A 54 7.25 3.67 -22.73
CA LEU A 54 8.59 3.10 -22.89
C LEU A 54 8.63 2.37 -24.24
N VAL A 55 9.50 2.82 -25.14
CA VAL A 55 9.72 2.20 -26.44
C VAL A 55 10.90 1.23 -26.32
N LEU A 56 10.64 -0.01 -26.71
CA LEU A 56 11.55 -1.14 -26.56
C LEU A 56 11.87 -1.74 -27.92
N ASP A 57 13.13 -2.09 -28.13
CA ASP A 57 13.63 -2.85 -29.29
C ASP A 57 14.35 -4.13 -28.84
N ASP A 58 14.78 -4.97 -29.79
CA ASP A 58 15.40 -6.28 -29.52
C ASP A 58 14.57 -7.14 -28.54
N VAL A 59 13.26 -7.15 -28.77
CA VAL A 59 12.29 -7.77 -27.85
C VAL A 59 12.33 -9.29 -27.97
N GLN A 60 12.62 -9.96 -26.86
CA GLN A 60 12.59 -11.40 -26.69
C GLN A 60 11.47 -11.79 -25.71
N THR A 61 10.50 -12.58 -26.17
CA THR A 61 9.48 -13.18 -25.28
C THR A 61 10.15 -14.12 -24.28
N LEU A 62 9.98 -13.86 -22.99
CA LEU A 62 10.33 -14.79 -21.91
C LEU A 62 9.13 -15.63 -21.49
N ARG A 63 7.94 -15.00 -21.47
CA ARG A 63 6.68 -15.67 -21.09
C ARG A 63 5.48 -15.00 -21.76
N GLY A 64 4.45 -15.82 -22.00
CA GLY A 64 3.13 -15.40 -22.44
C GLY A 64 2.88 -15.71 -23.91
N LYS A 65 1.64 -15.54 -24.36
CA LYS A 65 1.24 -15.71 -25.76
C LYS A 65 0.29 -14.58 -26.18
N PRO A 66 0.32 -14.12 -27.44
CA PRO A 66 1.24 -14.52 -28.52
C PRO A 66 2.67 -13.97 -28.31
N ASP A 67 3.64 -14.39 -29.12
CA ASP A 67 4.99 -13.82 -29.08
C ASP A 67 4.96 -12.30 -29.27
N ALA A 68 5.83 -11.60 -28.54
CA ALA A 68 5.92 -10.16 -28.62
C ALA A 68 6.51 -9.71 -29.97
N PRO A 69 6.07 -8.57 -30.52
CA PRO A 69 6.67 -7.98 -31.71
C PRO A 69 8.11 -7.55 -31.44
N GLY A 70 8.96 -7.51 -32.47
CA GLY A 70 10.38 -7.12 -32.33
C GLY A 70 10.62 -5.67 -31.89
N LYS A 71 9.59 -4.82 -31.97
CA LYS A 71 9.52 -3.49 -31.35
C LYS A 71 8.21 -3.36 -30.57
N LEU A 72 8.27 -2.77 -29.39
CA LEU A 72 7.13 -2.69 -28.48
C LEU A 72 7.10 -1.33 -27.77
N ALA A 73 5.98 -0.62 -27.87
CA ALA A 73 5.71 0.58 -27.08
C ALA A 73 4.72 0.22 -25.96
N ILE A 74 5.14 0.42 -24.71
CA ILE A 74 4.34 0.06 -23.52
C ILE A 74 4.04 1.32 -22.72
N ARG A 75 2.77 1.54 -22.39
CA ARG A 75 2.37 2.61 -21.46
C ARG A 75 2.86 2.29 -20.04
N THR A 76 3.33 3.31 -19.33
CA THR A 76 3.87 3.17 -17.98
C THR A 76 3.58 4.41 -17.13
N LEU A 77 4.00 4.39 -15.86
CA LEU A 77 3.94 5.54 -14.97
C LEU A 77 5.02 6.56 -15.38
N PRO A 78 4.73 7.88 -15.41
CA PRO A 78 5.67 8.89 -15.91
C PRO A 78 7.06 8.86 -15.27
N TRP A 79 7.13 8.74 -13.94
CA TRP A 79 8.38 8.68 -13.18
C TRP A 79 9.24 7.44 -13.51
N THR A 80 8.70 6.44 -14.19
CA THR A 80 9.48 5.27 -14.67
C THR A 80 10.54 5.70 -15.67
N LEU A 81 10.24 6.72 -16.49
CA LEU A 81 11.14 7.18 -17.54
C LEU A 81 12.42 7.81 -16.97
N ASP A 82 12.36 8.35 -15.74
CA ASP A 82 13.52 8.92 -15.05
C ASP A 82 14.47 7.83 -14.51
N ARG A 83 14.04 6.56 -14.50
CA ARG A 83 14.78 5.42 -13.93
C ARG A 83 15.45 4.53 -14.98
N VAL A 84 15.27 4.83 -16.26
CA VAL A 84 15.77 4.01 -17.36
C VAL A 84 16.52 4.87 -18.36
N ALA A 85 17.64 4.36 -18.86
CA ALA A 85 18.41 5.01 -19.90
C ALA A 85 18.24 4.28 -21.25
N PRO A 86 18.25 5.01 -22.38
CA PRO A 86 18.40 4.38 -23.69
C PRO A 86 19.60 3.43 -23.71
N GLY A 87 19.39 2.22 -24.21
CA GLY A 87 20.38 1.14 -24.24
C GLY A 87 20.30 0.16 -23.07
N ASP A 88 19.60 0.48 -21.98
CA ASP A 88 19.42 -0.45 -20.87
C ASP A 88 18.66 -1.70 -21.31
N ARG A 89 19.09 -2.88 -20.84
CA ARG A 89 18.38 -4.14 -21.05
C ARG A 89 17.53 -4.47 -19.84
N LEU A 90 16.23 -4.65 -20.05
CA LEU A 90 15.23 -4.80 -19.00
C LEU A 90 14.36 -6.04 -19.23
N ILE A 91 13.90 -6.63 -18.13
CA ILE A 91 12.77 -7.56 -18.10
C ILE A 91 11.54 -6.77 -17.72
N VAL A 92 10.53 -6.77 -18.58
CA VAL A 92 9.28 -6.02 -18.38
C VAL A 92 8.11 -6.97 -18.41
N ALA A 93 7.21 -6.86 -17.43
CA ALA A 93 5.91 -7.51 -17.48
C ALA A 93 4.82 -6.52 -17.88
N TYR A 94 3.96 -6.91 -18.82
CA TYR A 94 2.90 -6.05 -19.34
C TYR A 94 1.65 -6.87 -19.71
N THR A 95 0.54 -6.18 -19.91
CA THR A 95 -0.67 -6.76 -20.47
C THR A 95 -1.17 -5.95 -21.66
N GLN A 96 -1.77 -6.63 -22.63
CA GLN A 96 -2.47 -6.01 -23.76
C GLN A 96 -3.98 -5.94 -23.51
N PHE A 97 -4.43 -6.41 -22.34
CA PHE A 97 -5.85 -6.62 -22.07
C PHE A 97 -6.32 -5.81 -20.87
N ARG A 98 -7.44 -5.10 -21.06
CA ARG A 98 -8.17 -4.46 -19.95
C ARG A 98 -9.45 -5.23 -19.63
N ARG A 99 -10.00 -5.01 -18.44
CA ARG A 99 -11.34 -5.52 -18.10
C ARG A 99 -12.37 -4.80 -18.97
N ASP A 100 -13.31 -5.56 -19.49
CA ASP A 100 -14.45 -5.00 -20.22
C ASP A 100 -15.31 -4.19 -19.25
N PRO A 101 -15.54 -2.89 -19.48
CA PRO A 101 -16.35 -2.06 -18.58
C PRO A 101 -17.82 -2.50 -18.55
N THR A 102 -18.28 -3.24 -19.56
CA THR A 102 -19.67 -3.71 -19.67
C THR A 102 -19.88 -5.11 -19.11
N LEU A 103 -18.82 -5.93 -19.00
CA LEU A 103 -18.87 -7.32 -18.56
C LEU A 103 -17.71 -7.63 -17.61
N GLN A 104 -18.01 -7.85 -16.33
CA GLN A 104 -16.99 -7.97 -15.27
C GLN A 104 -15.98 -9.13 -15.49
N ASP A 105 -16.39 -10.20 -16.17
CA ASP A 105 -15.55 -11.39 -16.38
C ASP A 105 -14.84 -11.43 -17.73
N ARG A 106 -15.05 -10.43 -18.60
CA ARG A 106 -14.45 -10.40 -19.92
C ARG A 106 -13.21 -9.51 -19.94
N ARG A 107 -12.17 -9.98 -20.63
CA ARG A 107 -10.99 -9.18 -20.99
C ARG A 107 -11.09 -8.84 -22.48
N ILE A 108 -10.78 -7.59 -22.81
CA ILE A 108 -10.73 -7.09 -24.18
C ILE A 108 -9.36 -6.48 -24.45
N LEU A 109 -8.96 -6.42 -25.72
CA LEU A 109 -7.75 -5.71 -26.11
C LEU A 109 -7.87 -4.25 -25.66
N ASP A 110 -6.81 -3.73 -25.06
CA ASP A 110 -6.76 -2.34 -24.66
C ASP A 110 -6.59 -1.45 -25.90
N PRO A 111 -7.54 -0.54 -26.21
CA PRO A 111 -7.46 0.32 -27.38
C PRO A 111 -6.28 1.31 -27.30
N ASP A 112 -5.81 1.63 -26.10
CA ASP A 112 -4.69 2.54 -25.88
C ASP A 112 -3.33 1.81 -25.95
N GLY A 113 -3.37 0.50 -26.20
CA GLY A 113 -2.21 -0.36 -26.36
C GLY A 113 -1.70 -0.99 -25.05
N PRO A 114 -0.58 -1.73 -25.14
CA PRO A 114 0.01 -2.45 -24.02
C PRO A 114 0.29 -1.54 -22.82
N MET A 115 0.01 -2.04 -21.62
CA MET A 115 0.25 -1.34 -20.36
C MET A 115 1.18 -2.18 -19.50
N MET A 116 2.23 -1.56 -18.95
CA MET A 116 3.13 -2.21 -18.02
C MET A 116 2.32 -2.66 -16.79
N LEU A 117 2.64 -3.83 -16.25
CA LEU A 117 1.94 -4.33 -15.08
C LEU A 117 2.29 -3.41 -13.88
N VAL A 118 1.25 -2.90 -13.23
CA VAL A 118 1.33 -2.03 -12.05
C VAL A 118 0.51 -2.70 -10.97
N GLU A 119 1.19 -3.39 -10.06
CA GLU A 119 0.60 -4.11 -8.94
C GLU A 119 1.44 -3.83 -7.69
N ASP A 120 0.90 -4.08 -6.50
CA ASP A 120 1.62 -3.94 -5.24
C ASP A 120 2.91 -4.79 -5.25
N GLY A 121 4.06 -4.16 -4.99
CA GLY A 121 5.39 -4.79 -5.10
C GLY A 121 5.94 -4.90 -6.53
N LEU A 122 5.19 -4.40 -7.52
CA LEU A 122 5.50 -4.35 -8.94
C LEU A 122 5.08 -2.99 -9.52
N LEU A 123 5.61 -1.91 -8.95
CA LEU A 123 5.34 -0.53 -9.37
C LEU A 123 6.57 0.03 -10.09
N PRO A 124 6.57 0.08 -11.44
CA PRO A 124 5.95 -0.92 -12.29
C PRO A 124 6.78 -2.23 -12.33
N ALA A 125 6.24 -3.28 -12.95
CA ALA A 125 6.88 -4.59 -13.10
C ALA A 125 8.06 -4.57 -14.09
N MET A 126 9.17 -3.99 -13.65
CA MET A 126 10.37 -3.75 -14.45
C MET A 126 11.61 -4.11 -13.65
N PHE A 127 12.50 -4.90 -14.24
CA PHE A 127 13.74 -5.35 -13.63
C PHE A 127 14.90 -5.24 -14.62
N ARG A 128 16.14 -5.08 -14.12
CA ARG A 128 17.33 -5.15 -14.99
C ARG A 128 17.51 -6.57 -15.52
N ASP A 129 17.76 -6.71 -16.81
CA ASP A 129 18.00 -8.04 -17.39
C ASP A 129 19.44 -8.51 -17.15
N ASN A 130 19.63 -9.27 -16.08
CA ASN A 130 20.89 -9.91 -15.75
C ASN A 130 20.66 -11.34 -15.22
N ALA A 131 21.75 -12.10 -15.08
CA ALA A 131 21.68 -13.51 -14.67
C ALA A 131 21.03 -13.70 -13.29
N ASP A 132 21.30 -12.80 -12.34
CA ASP A 132 20.72 -12.84 -11.00
C ASP A 132 19.21 -12.62 -11.04
N THR A 133 18.73 -11.58 -11.75
CA THR A 133 17.30 -11.31 -11.95
C THR A 133 16.60 -12.48 -12.61
N ARG A 134 17.20 -13.07 -13.64
CA ARG A 134 16.65 -14.26 -14.31
C ARG A 134 16.55 -15.45 -13.35
N ALA A 135 17.57 -15.69 -12.52
CA ALA A 135 17.55 -16.76 -11.52
C ALA A 135 16.56 -16.51 -10.37
N ARG A 136 16.25 -15.25 -10.06
CA ARG A 136 15.21 -14.87 -9.08
C ARG A 136 13.80 -15.07 -9.62
N LEU A 137 13.56 -14.74 -10.89
CA LEU A 137 12.24 -14.84 -11.51
C LEU A 137 11.91 -16.23 -12.04
N PHE A 138 12.90 -16.94 -12.60
CA PHE A 138 12.69 -18.19 -13.33
C PHE A 138 13.43 -19.37 -12.71
N ASP A 139 12.85 -20.57 -12.84
CA ASP A 139 13.51 -21.84 -12.54
C ASP A 139 14.46 -22.27 -13.66
N GLN A 140 15.15 -23.40 -13.47
CA GLN A 140 16.07 -23.97 -14.47
C GLN A 140 15.38 -24.37 -15.79
N ALA A 141 14.06 -24.57 -15.76
CA ALA A 141 13.24 -24.87 -16.93
C ALA A 141 12.65 -23.60 -17.60
N GLY A 142 13.01 -22.40 -17.12
CA GLY A 142 12.52 -21.12 -17.62
C GLY A 142 11.08 -20.79 -17.20
N LYS A 143 10.50 -21.51 -16.23
CA LYS A 143 9.17 -21.21 -15.69
C LYS A 143 9.29 -20.19 -14.58
N LEU A 144 8.31 -19.30 -14.49
CA LEU A 144 8.23 -18.37 -13.37
C LEU A 144 8.12 -19.15 -12.06
N ARG A 145 8.91 -18.77 -11.06
CA ARG A 145 8.93 -19.41 -9.75
C ARG A 145 8.45 -18.48 -8.65
N GLU A 146 7.94 -19.08 -7.59
CA GLU A 146 7.66 -18.40 -6.34
C GLU A 146 8.91 -18.43 -5.45
N PRO A 147 9.29 -17.32 -4.80
CA PRO A 147 10.43 -17.31 -3.91
C PRO A 147 10.10 -18.06 -2.60
N THR A 148 11.11 -18.69 -2.02
CA THR A 148 11.03 -19.31 -0.70
C THR A 148 11.14 -18.26 0.41
N LEU A 149 10.74 -18.59 1.65
CA LEU A 149 10.88 -17.66 2.78
C LEU A 149 12.33 -17.19 2.97
N ALA A 150 13.31 -18.09 2.79
CA ALA A 150 14.73 -17.76 2.94
C ALA A 150 15.16 -16.69 1.92
N GLU A 151 14.76 -16.85 0.65
CA GLU A 151 15.06 -15.90 -0.42
C GLU A 151 14.34 -14.56 -0.21
N VAL A 152 13.10 -14.60 0.27
CA VAL A 152 12.35 -13.37 0.60
C VAL A 152 13.03 -12.61 1.72
N VAL A 153 13.45 -13.28 2.79
CA VAL A 153 14.15 -12.66 3.93
C VAL A 153 15.50 -12.07 3.53
N GLU A 154 16.27 -12.79 2.71
CA GLU A 154 17.52 -12.27 2.13
C GLU A 154 17.28 -11.06 1.22
N GLY A 155 16.20 -11.11 0.44
CA GLY A 155 15.80 -10.07 -0.49
C GLY A 155 15.33 -8.76 0.16
N LEU A 156 14.97 -8.76 1.45
CA LEU A 156 14.62 -7.52 2.17
C LEU A 156 15.81 -6.57 2.32
N SER A 157 17.03 -7.09 2.31
CA SER A 157 18.27 -6.29 2.35
C SER A 157 18.90 -6.08 0.98
N HIS A 158 18.14 -6.27 -0.11
CA HIS A 158 18.67 -6.11 -1.46
C HIS A 158 18.90 -4.61 -1.79
N ASP A 159 20.03 -4.30 -2.44
CA ASP A 159 20.42 -2.92 -2.78
C ASP A 159 19.48 -2.24 -3.79
N ASP A 160 18.82 -3.04 -4.64
CA ASP A 160 17.80 -2.57 -5.58
C ASP A 160 16.43 -2.44 -4.88
N PRO A 161 15.86 -1.22 -4.77
CA PRO A 161 14.56 -0.97 -4.15
C PRO A 161 13.41 -1.72 -4.83
N HIS A 162 13.50 -2.02 -6.14
CA HIS A 162 12.47 -2.80 -6.83
C HIS A 162 12.42 -4.23 -6.29
N TRP A 163 13.58 -4.84 -6.05
CA TRP A 163 13.67 -6.17 -5.44
C TRP A 163 13.23 -6.15 -3.98
N GLN A 164 13.67 -5.14 -3.22
CA GLN A 164 13.23 -4.97 -1.83
C GLN A 164 11.69 -4.87 -1.73
N SER A 165 11.07 -4.07 -2.61
CA SER A 165 9.60 -3.92 -2.67
C SER A 165 8.90 -5.22 -3.11
N TYR A 166 9.45 -5.92 -4.11
CA TYR A 166 8.95 -7.23 -4.53
C TYR A 166 8.91 -8.23 -3.35
N TYR A 167 10.02 -8.38 -2.62
CA TYR A 167 10.11 -9.33 -1.52
C TYR A 167 9.27 -8.92 -0.31
N ALA A 168 9.19 -7.62 0.02
CA ALA A 168 8.30 -7.13 1.06
C ALA A 168 6.83 -7.47 0.79
N HIS A 169 6.38 -7.32 -0.46
CA HIS A 169 5.01 -7.63 -0.87
C HIS A 169 4.75 -9.12 -1.01
N GLU A 170 5.72 -9.92 -1.46
CA GLU A 170 5.65 -11.38 -1.37
C GLU A 170 5.37 -11.82 0.07
N LEU A 171 6.16 -11.30 1.02
CA LEU A 171 5.99 -11.61 2.44
C LEU A 171 4.63 -11.12 2.97
N SER A 172 4.16 -9.93 2.57
CA SER A 172 2.89 -9.37 3.02
C SER A 172 1.66 -10.05 2.45
N MET A 173 1.74 -10.62 1.25
CA MET A 173 0.57 -11.18 0.56
C MET A 173 0.46 -12.69 0.75
N ARG A 174 1.58 -13.41 0.77
CA ARG A 174 1.61 -14.88 0.92
C ARG A 174 1.48 -15.35 2.37
N THR A 175 0.33 -15.93 2.69
CA THR A 175 -0.01 -16.40 4.05
C THR A 175 0.86 -17.57 4.49
N ASP A 176 1.28 -18.42 3.55
CA ASP A 176 2.22 -19.53 3.77
C ASP A 176 3.59 -19.02 4.24
N LEU A 177 4.09 -17.92 3.66
CA LEU A 177 5.32 -17.29 4.14
C LEU A 177 5.15 -16.68 5.53
N ARG A 178 4.04 -15.94 5.75
CA ARG A 178 3.76 -15.29 7.06
C ARG A 178 3.57 -16.27 8.21
N ALA A 179 2.99 -17.44 7.92
CA ALA A 179 2.77 -18.46 8.94
C ALA A 179 4.09 -19.01 9.52
N ASN A 180 5.21 -18.86 8.81
CA ASN A 180 6.50 -19.45 9.14
C ASN A 180 7.55 -18.43 9.61
N TRP A 181 7.14 -17.23 10.05
CA TRP A 181 8.08 -16.21 10.54
C TRP A 181 8.76 -16.65 11.84
N ASP A 182 10.06 -16.87 11.74
CA ASP A 182 10.96 -17.12 12.86
C ASP A 182 11.60 -15.82 13.38
N ARG A 183 12.51 -15.94 14.35
CA ARG A 183 13.23 -14.79 14.91
C ARG A 183 14.08 -14.07 13.84
N LYS A 184 14.75 -14.81 12.95
CA LYS A 184 15.58 -14.24 11.88
C LYS A 184 14.74 -13.39 10.93
N THR A 185 13.59 -13.90 10.53
CA THR A 185 12.61 -13.20 9.69
C THR A 185 12.15 -11.91 10.34
N ARG A 186 11.77 -11.95 11.63
CA ARG A 186 11.35 -10.75 12.37
C ARG A 186 12.45 -9.70 12.43
N THR A 187 13.70 -10.11 12.65
CA THR A 187 14.84 -9.19 12.67
C THR A 187 15.06 -8.52 11.31
N ALA A 188 14.97 -9.26 10.21
CA ALA A 188 15.08 -8.69 8.86
C ALA A 188 13.94 -7.72 8.54
N VAL A 189 12.71 -8.10 8.90
CA VAL A 189 11.51 -7.25 8.74
C VAL A 189 11.65 -5.96 9.57
N GLU A 190 12.04 -6.06 10.83
CA GLU A 190 12.25 -4.89 11.69
C GLU A 190 13.35 -3.97 11.16
N ALA A 191 14.45 -4.54 10.66
CA ALA A 191 15.53 -3.75 10.07
C ALA A 191 15.02 -2.91 8.89
N LEU A 192 14.25 -3.52 7.98
CA LEU A 192 13.70 -2.81 6.83
C LEU A 192 12.61 -1.79 7.23
N MET A 193 11.77 -2.09 8.22
CA MET A 193 10.78 -1.13 8.74
C MET A 193 11.43 0.15 9.28
N ARG A 194 12.59 0.00 9.93
CA ARG A 194 13.33 1.11 10.55
C ARG A 194 14.22 1.87 9.57
N ASP A 195 14.56 1.27 8.44
CA ASP A 195 15.38 1.90 7.41
C ASP A 195 14.67 3.13 6.82
N VAL A 196 15.28 4.30 6.96
CA VAL A 196 14.72 5.58 6.53
C VAL A 196 14.81 5.73 5.01
N ASP A 197 15.80 5.10 4.38
CA ASP A 197 16.09 5.21 2.95
C ASP A 197 15.36 4.14 2.12
N ALA A 198 14.77 3.14 2.79
CA ALA A 198 13.98 2.10 2.13
C ALA A 198 12.65 2.62 1.57
N ASP A 199 12.17 1.93 0.52
CA ASP A 199 10.94 2.29 -0.19
C ASP A 199 9.73 2.35 0.76
N PRO A 200 8.97 3.47 0.80
CA PRO A 200 7.84 3.62 1.71
C PRO A 200 6.74 2.56 1.53
N ALA A 201 6.48 2.09 0.31
CA ALA A 201 5.49 1.06 0.07
C ALA A 201 5.95 -0.30 0.58
N ALA A 202 7.24 -0.64 0.40
CA ALA A 202 7.82 -1.85 0.98
C ALA A 202 7.66 -1.85 2.51
N ARG A 203 7.99 -0.74 3.17
CA ARG A 203 7.85 -0.57 4.62
C ARG A 203 6.39 -0.66 5.07
N ALA A 204 5.47 0.00 4.36
CA ALA A 204 4.03 -0.06 4.62
C ALA A 204 3.49 -1.49 4.54
N SER A 205 3.90 -2.23 3.51
CA SER A 205 3.57 -3.63 3.30
C SER A 205 4.00 -4.49 4.48
N LEU A 206 5.23 -4.31 4.96
CA LEU A 206 5.74 -5.03 6.12
C LEU A 206 5.00 -4.73 7.42
N PHE A 207 4.61 -3.47 7.68
CA PHE A 207 3.79 -3.15 8.87
C PHE A 207 2.44 -3.87 8.84
N ARG A 208 1.78 -3.86 7.69
CA ARG A 208 0.52 -4.61 7.50
C ARG A 208 0.74 -6.11 7.66
N ALA A 209 1.82 -6.66 7.12
CA ALA A 209 2.19 -8.06 7.26
C ALA A 209 2.42 -8.47 8.71
N ALA A 210 3.18 -7.66 9.47
CA ALA A 210 3.50 -7.91 10.87
C ALA A 210 2.26 -7.84 11.76
N ALA A 211 1.37 -6.87 11.52
CA ALA A 211 0.09 -6.75 12.21
C ALA A 211 -0.82 -7.96 11.94
N ALA A 212 -0.89 -8.41 10.68
CA ALA A 212 -1.68 -9.57 10.29
C ALA A 212 -1.11 -10.90 10.80
N GLN A 213 0.22 -11.01 10.99
CA GLN A 213 0.88 -12.21 11.49
C GLN A 213 0.59 -12.46 12.97
N GLN A 214 0.29 -11.40 13.74
CA GLN A 214 0.11 -11.49 15.17
C GLN A 214 -1.20 -12.22 15.54
N ARG A 215 -1.12 -13.55 15.63
CA ARG A 215 -2.21 -14.43 16.06
C ARG A 215 -2.48 -14.36 17.57
N GLU A 216 -1.54 -13.86 18.36
CA GLU A 216 -1.65 -13.75 19.81
C GLU A 216 -1.66 -12.28 20.23
N ARG A 217 -2.68 -11.88 20.99
CA ARG A 217 -2.78 -10.58 21.66
C ARG A 217 -1.72 -10.46 22.77
N ALA A 218 -0.44 -10.47 22.39
CA ALA A 218 0.64 -10.03 23.26
C ALA A 218 0.34 -8.59 23.69
N ALA A 219 0.58 -8.29 24.96
CA ALA A 219 0.29 -6.98 25.55
C ALA A 219 0.99 -5.81 24.81
N ALA A 220 2.11 -6.09 24.15
CA ALA A 220 2.79 -5.15 23.25
C ALA A 220 3.29 -5.89 21.99
N PRO A 221 2.81 -5.52 20.79
CA PRO A 221 3.36 -6.02 19.54
C PRO A 221 4.84 -5.67 19.37
N TRP A 222 5.66 -6.60 18.91
CA TRP A 222 7.10 -6.34 18.67
C TRP A 222 7.31 -5.25 17.59
N TRP A 223 6.38 -5.12 16.64
CA TRP A 223 6.41 -4.11 15.59
C TRP A 223 5.91 -2.73 16.05
N ALA A 224 5.30 -2.62 17.25
CA ALA A 224 4.76 -1.36 17.75
C ALA A 224 5.87 -0.33 18.05
N GLY A 225 7.01 -0.78 18.59
CA GLY A 225 8.19 0.07 18.81
C GLY A 225 8.68 0.72 17.51
N PRO A 226 9.02 -0.08 16.47
CA PRO A 226 9.34 0.45 15.14
C PRO A 226 8.29 1.40 14.57
N ALA A 227 6.98 1.09 14.70
CA ALA A 227 5.91 1.95 14.20
C ALA A 227 5.88 3.32 14.89
N LEU A 228 5.99 3.34 16.22
CA LEU A 228 6.06 4.59 17.00
C LEU A 228 7.33 5.39 16.68
N ASP A 229 8.46 4.72 16.46
CA ASP A 229 9.71 5.37 16.08
C ASP A 229 9.64 6.01 14.69
N VAL A 230 8.94 5.38 13.75
CA VAL A 230 8.61 5.99 12.45
C VAL A 230 7.80 7.27 12.66
N LEU A 231 6.72 7.23 13.44
CA LEU A 231 5.93 8.43 13.71
C LEU A 231 6.74 9.53 14.42
N ARG A 232 7.75 9.18 15.23
CA ARG A 232 8.63 10.15 15.91
C ARG A 232 9.65 10.79 14.99
N THR A 233 10.23 10.03 14.06
CA THR A 233 11.42 10.46 13.31
C THR A 233 11.11 10.89 11.88
N HIS A 234 10.04 10.38 11.28
CA HIS A 234 9.70 10.72 9.90
C HIS A 234 9.34 12.21 9.75
N VAL A 235 9.69 12.75 8.59
CA VAL A 235 9.46 14.15 8.24
C VAL A 235 7.96 14.38 8.03
N THR A 236 7.42 15.46 8.60
CA THR A 236 5.99 15.78 8.55
C THR A 236 5.60 16.66 7.35
N LEU A 237 6.58 17.02 6.52
CA LEU A 237 6.38 17.63 5.21
C LEU A 237 6.27 16.49 4.20
N VAL A 238 5.06 15.97 4.04
CA VAL A 238 4.75 14.90 3.09
C VAL A 238 4.21 15.57 1.84
N GLU A 239 5.06 15.76 0.82
CA GLU A 239 4.60 16.42 -0.40
C GLU A 239 3.63 15.51 -1.17
N ALA A 240 2.50 16.06 -1.61
CA ALA A 240 1.64 15.36 -2.56
C ALA A 240 2.26 15.49 -3.96
N ARG A 241 3.38 14.79 -4.20
CA ARG A 241 3.89 14.57 -5.56
C ARG A 241 3.32 13.27 -6.10
N ASP A 242 3.03 13.23 -7.40
CA ASP A 242 2.69 11.99 -8.08
C ASP A 242 3.82 10.97 -7.90
N GLY A 243 3.54 9.87 -7.20
CA GLY A 243 4.53 8.84 -6.87
C GLY A 243 5.19 8.95 -5.49
N ASP A 244 4.89 9.97 -4.67
CA ASP A 244 5.33 10.01 -3.27
C ASP A 244 4.41 9.13 -2.38
N LEU A 245 4.88 7.93 -2.06
CA LEU A 245 4.16 6.95 -1.26
C LEU A 245 4.34 7.16 0.26
N SER A 246 5.01 8.24 0.68
CA SER A 246 5.29 8.53 2.10
C SER A 246 4.02 8.80 2.89
N ALA A 247 3.01 9.46 2.29
CA ALA A 247 1.73 9.69 2.94
C ALA A 247 0.99 8.39 3.24
N ASP A 248 0.95 7.50 2.25
CA ASP A 248 0.32 6.18 2.37
C ASP A 248 1.06 5.27 3.34
N PHE A 249 2.38 5.37 3.39
CA PHE A 249 3.18 4.70 4.40
C PHE A 249 2.81 5.14 5.82
N ILE A 250 2.82 6.44 6.10
CA ILE A 250 2.49 6.95 7.44
C ILE A 250 1.03 6.65 7.80
N ARG A 251 0.10 6.77 6.85
CA ARG A 251 -1.29 6.35 7.04
C ARG A 251 -1.38 4.88 7.43
N SER A 252 -0.63 4.01 6.75
CA SER A 252 -0.57 2.57 7.07
C SER A 252 -0.02 2.33 8.48
N VAL A 253 0.97 3.11 8.92
CA VAL A 253 1.50 3.01 10.30
C VAL A 253 0.43 3.39 11.33
N PHE A 254 -0.31 4.48 11.12
CA PHE A 254 -1.45 4.83 11.97
C PHE A 254 -2.53 3.76 11.99
N ASP A 255 -2.94 3.26 10.81
CA ASP A 255 -3.96 2.21 10.68
C ASP A 255 -3.57 0.95 11.45
N VAL A 256 -2.30 0.56 11.38
CA VAL A 256 -1.78 -0.63 12.05
C VAL A 256 -1.75 -0.44 13.57
N LEU A 257 -1.30 0.72 14.07
CA LEU A 257 -1.34 1.05 15.51
C LEU A 257 -2.78 1.10 16.04
N GLU A 258 -3.68 1.73 15.28
CA GLU A 258 -5.11 1.83 15.61
C GLU A 258 -5.76 0.44 15.69
N SER A 259 -5.49 -0.43 14.72
CA SER A 259 -6.04 -1.79 14.68
C SER A 259 -5.62 -2.63 15.89
N ALA A 260 -4.41 -2.41 16.39
CA ALA A 260 -3.86 -3.09 17.56
C ALA A 260 -4.11 -2.36 18.89
N ASN A 261 -4.83 -1.23 18.87
CA ASN A 261 -5.09 -0.40 20.04
C ASN A 261 -3.81 0.06 20.76
N VAL A 262 -2.76 0.36 20.00
CA VAL A 262 -1.49 0.88 20.53
C VAL A 262 -1.60 2.40 20.65
N PRO A 263 -1.39 2.98 21.85
CA PRO A 263 -1.49 4.42 22.05
C PRO A 263 -0.35 5.17 21.34
N VAL A 264 -0.67 6.36 20.83
CA VAL A 264 0.30 7.30 20.27
C VAL A 264 0.43 8.47 21.23
N ASP A 265 1.67 8.72 21.69
CA ASP A 265 1.95 9.81 22.63
C ASP A 265 1.47 11.17 22.10
N ALA A 266 0.89 12.00 22.96
CA ALA A 266 0.39 13.33 22.60
C ALA A 266 1.43 14.22 21.89
N ALA A 267 2.69 14.16 22.30
CA ALA A 267 3.78 14.89 21.65
C ALA A 267 4.03 14.42 20.20
N VAL A 268 3.89 13.12 19.93
CA VAL A 268 4.02 12.55 18.58
C VAL A 268 2.82 12.96 17.74
N ALA A 269 1.60 12.81 18.26
CA ALA A 269 0.40 13.23 17.57
C ALA A 269 0.40 14.73 17.24
N ALA A 270 0.85 15.60 18.16
CA ALA A 270 0.97 17.03 17.94
C ALA A 270 1.79 17.38 16.69
N ARG A 271 2.88 16.64 16.43
CA ARG A 271 3.69 16.82 15.21
C ARG A 271 2.86 16.54 13.95
N TRP A 272 2.14 15.42 13.93
CA TRP A 272 1.33 15.00 12.79
C TRP A 272 0.06 15.83 12.59
N ILE A 273 -0.57 16.34 13.66
CA ILE A 273 -1.71 17.28 13.57
C ILE A 273 -1.32 18.51 12.75
N THR A 274 -0.07 18.93 12.84
CA THR A 274 0.46 20.12 12.14
C THR A 274 1.09 19.84 10.78
N CYS A 275 0.98 18.61 10.27
CA CYS A 275 1.54 18.24 8.96
C CYS A 275 0.77 18.92 7.82
N ASN A 276 1.30 18.80 6.60
CA ASN A 276 0.71 19.34 5.37
C ASN A 276 -0.33 18.41 4.71
N SER A 277 -0.84 17.41 5.43
CA SER A 277 -1.89 16.51 4.95
C SER A 277 -3.04 16.45 5.94
N ALA A 278 -4.21 16.97 5.53
CA ALA A 278 -5.42 16.94 6.36
C ALA A 278 -5.80 15.51 6.77
N ALA A 279 -5.60 14.53 5.88
CA ALA A 279 -5.87 13.12 6.17
C ALA A 279 -4.95 12.57 7.27
N LEU A 280 -3.66 12.90 7.26
CA LEU A 280 -2.74 12.47 8.32
C LEU A 280 -2.99 13.22 9.63
N SER A 281 -3.35 14.51 9.56
CA SER A 281 -3.80 15.26 10.74
C SER A 281 -5.04 14.62 11.37
N GLU A 282 -6.00 14.16 10.56
CA GLU A 282 -7.19 13.43 11.04
C GLU A 282 -6.80 12.14 11.74
N ARG A 283 -5.90 11.34 11.17
CA ARG A 283 -5.42 10.09 11.79
C ARG A 283 -4.75 10.33 13.14
N ALA A 284 -3.94 11.39 13.25
CA ALA A 284 -3.33 11.77 14.52
C ALA A 284 -4.38 12.20 15.57
N LEU A 285 -5.41 12.96 15.17
CA LEU A 285 -6.52 13.33 16.07
C LEU A 285 -7.34 12.13 16.50
N LEU A 286 -7.60 11.17 15.61
CA LEU A 286 -8.31 9.93 15.93
C LEU A 286 -7.52 9.08 16.94
N ALA A 287 -6.21 8.97 16.77
CA ALA A 287 -5.34 8.28 17.72
C ALA A 287 -5.43 8.89 19.13
N ILE A 288 -5.41 10.23 19.23
CA ILE A 288 -5.57 10.93 20.51
C ILE A 288 -6.97 10.76 21.07
N ARG A 289 -8.02 10.94 20.26
CA ARG A 289 -9.41 10.79 20.73
C ARG A 289 -9.67 9.44 21.37
N ARG A 290 -9.01 8.38 20.89
CA ARG A 290 -9.19 7.02 21.40
C ARG A 290 -8.58 6.79 22.79
N HIS A 291 -7.45 7.42 23.09
CA HIS A 291 -6.67 7.14 24.30
C HIS A 291 -6.63 8.30 25.30
N GLU A 292 -6.65 9.54 24.82
CA GLU A 292 -6.53 10.80 25.59
C GLU A 292 -7.51 11.87 25.04
N PRO A 293 -8.84 11.60 24.99
CA PRO A 293 -9.83 12.47 24.35
C PRO A 293 -9.89 13.89 24.91
N GLU A 294 -9.57 14.06 26.19
CA GLU A 294 -9.49 15.36 26.86
C GLU A 294 -8.41 16.28 26.26
N GLN A 295 -7.37 15.70 25.64
CA GLN A 295 -6.28 16.47 25.04
C GLN A 295 -6.58 16.96 23.62
N GLU A 296 -7.55 16.34 22.93
CA GLU A 296 -7.82 16.60 21.50
C GLU A 296 -8.01 18.11 21.22
N SER A 297 -8.79 18.81 22.04
CA SER A 297 -9.02 20.25 21.87
C SER A 297 -7.80 21.12 22.16
N ALA A 298 -6.99 20.74 23.16
CA ALA A 298 -5.78 21.48 23.49
C ALA A 298 -4.76 21.38 22.35
N LEU A 299 -4.59 20.19 21.76
CA LEU A 299 -3.70 19.96 20.64
C LEU A 299 -4.14 20.71 19.37
N ILE A 300 -5.44 20.74 19.07
CA ILE A 300 -5.98 21.54 17.95
C ILE A 300 -5.70 23.03 18.17
N ALA A 301 -5.97 23.55 19.37
CA ALA A 301 -5.73 24.95 19.69
C ALA A 301 -4.24 25.32 19.55
N GLN A 302 -3.33 24.48 20.04
CA GLN A 302 -1.88 24.66 19.87
C GLN A 302 -1.46 24.61 18.40
N ALA A 303 -2.01 23.69 17.61
CA ALA A 303 -1.70 23.59 16.18
C ALA A 303 -2.12 24.85 15.41
N LEU A 304 -3.31 25.39 15.69
CA LEU A 304 -3.85 26.60 15.05
C LEU A 304 -3.04 27.87 15.37
N GLN A 305 -2.31 27.89 16.48
CA GLN A 305 -1.41 28.99 16.85
C GLN A 305 -0.12 29.01 16.01
N ARG A 306 0.23 27.93 15.29
CA ARG A 306 1.45 27.90 14.47
C ARG A 306 1.30 28.77 13.24
N SER A 307 2.15 29.78 13.10
CA SER A 307 2.13 30.73 11.97
C SER A 307 2.30 30.03 10.62
N LEU A 308 3.15 29.01 10.56
CA LEU A 308 3.47 28.25 9.34
C LEU A 308 2.60 26.99 9.13
N LEU A 309 1.42 26.92 9.76
CA LEU A 309 0.48 25.82 9.51
C LEU A 309 -0.05 25.89 8.06
N PRO A 310 0.07 24.82 7.25
CA PRO A 310 -0.44 24.79 5.88
C PRO A 310 -1.92 25.16 5.80
N ALA A 311 -2.31 25.88 4.74
CA ALA A 311 -3.66 26.42 4.60
C ALA A 311 -4.76 25.34 4.62
N GLU A 312 -4.53 24.22 3.93
CA GLU A 312 -5.46 23.09 3.90
C GLU A 312 -5.62 22.46 5.29
N SER A 313 -4.51 22.16 5.98
CA SER A 313 -4.54 21.65 7.36
C SER A 313 -5.21 22.64 8.32
N ARG A 314 -4.98 23.94 8.16
CA ARG A 314 -5.65 24.98 8.95
C ARG A 314 -7.16 24.98 8.73
N ALA A 315 -7.61 24.94 7.48
CA ALA A 315 -9.03 24.89 7.14
C ALA A 315 -9.69 23.63 7.72
N PHE A 316 -9.03 22.46 7.59
CA PHE A 316 -9.45 21.21 8.19
C PHE A 316 -9.58 21.32 9.72
N LEU A 317 -8.57 21.82 10.42
CA LEU A 317 -8.57 21.91 11.89
C LEU A 317 -9.65 22.87 12.41
N LEU A 318 -9.89 24.00 11.74
CA LEU A 318 -10.96 24.93 12.09
C LEU A 318 -12.34 24.27 11.91
N ASP A 319 -12.54 23.56 10.80
CA ASP A 319 -13.78 22.81 10.56
C ASP A 319 -13.98 21.69 11.60
N HIS A 320 -12.93 20.92 11.89
CA HIS A 320 -12.96 19.85 12.88
C HIS A 320 -13.26 20.38 14.29
N GLN A 321 -12.66 21.51 14.68
CA GLN A 321 -12.95 22.17 15.95
C GLN A 321 -14.42 22.59 16.05
N ARG A 322 -14.99 23.14 14.98
CA ARG A 322 -16.41 23.50 14.91
C ARG A 322 -17.30 22.26 15.06
N ARG A 323 -16.99 21.16 14.37
CA ARG A 323 -17.74 19.88 14.49
C ARG A 323 -17.66 19.30 15.90
N LEU A 324 -16.48 19.33 16.53
CA LEU A 324 -16.30 18.90 17.92
C LEU A 324 -17.14 19.73 18.90
N GLN A 325 -17.17 21.05 18.73
CA GLN A 325 -17.98 21.92 19.58
C GLN A 325 -19.48 21.62 19.43
N ALA A 326 -19.96 21.53 18.19
CA ALA A 326 -21.36 21.19 17.92
C ALA A 326 -21.77 19.83 18.51
N MET A 327 -20.89 18.82 18.44
CA MET A 327 -21.11 17.51 19.05
C MET A 327 -21.21 17.60 20.58
N ARG A 328 -20.35 18.40 21.22
CA ARG A 328 -20.38 18.60 22.68
C ARG A 328 -21.65 19.30 23.12
N ASP A 329 -22.03 20.38 22.42
CA ASP A 329 -23.26 21.12 22.72
C ASP A 329 -24.49 20.21 22.61
N ALA A 330 -24.54 19.35 21.58
CA ALA A 330 -25.60 18.36 21.41
C ALA A 330 -25.64 17.30 22.53
N LEU A 331 -24.48 16.86 23.04
CA LEU A 331 -24.41 15.90 24.14
C LEU A 331 -24.89 16.51 25.46
N VAL A 332 -24.59 17.78 25.73
CA VAL A 332 -25.08 18.51 26.91
C VAL A 332 -26.60 18.61 26.87
N LEU A 333 -27.17 19.06 25.74
CA LEU A 333 -28.63 19.16 25.56
C LEU A 333 -29.35 17.82 25.78
N ARG A 334 -28.74 16.71 25.37
CA ARG A 334 -29.31 15.36 25.54
C ARG A 334 -29.30 14.91 27.01
N ASN A 335 -28.27 15.27 27.77
CA ASN A 335 -28.16 14.90 29.19
C ASN A 335 -29.08 15.73 30.09
N ASP A 336 -29.46 16.94 29.66
CA ASP A 336 -30.39 17.82 30.39
C ASP A 336 -31.88 17.52 30.09
N THR A 337 -32.16 16.56 29.20
CA THR A 337 -33.53 16.13 28.91
C THR A 337 -33.89 14.93 29.80
N PRO A 338 -34.83 15.04 30.76
CA PRO A 338 -35.22 13.91 31.59
C PRO A 338 -35.82 12.79 30.73
N SER A 339 -35.31 11.56 30.88
CA SER A 339 -35.91 10.37 30.26
C SER A 339 -37.37 10.22 30.71
N PRO A 340 -38.32 9.96 29.79
CA PRO A 340 -39.73 9.80 30.11
C PRO A 340 -40.03 8.58 31.01
#